data_AF-A0A3C1SAN7-F1
#
_entry.id   AF-A0A3C1SAN7-F1
#
_cell.length_a   1.000
_cell.length_b   1.000
_cell.length_c   1.000
_cell.angle_alpha   90.00
_cell.angle_beta   90.00
_cell.angle_gamma   90.00
#
_symmetry.space_group_name_H-M   'P 1'
#
loop_
_entity.id
_entity.type
_entity.pdbx_description
1 polymer ?
#
loop_
_entity_poly.entity_id
_entity_poly.type
_entity_poly.pdbx_seq_one_letter_code
_entity_poly.pdbx_strand_id
1 'polypeptide(L)'
;MKLLSHVHKSVKIQKKELRRAKQLKEIGFKPFDATHIACSESGMSDIFLTTDDKLLKLSRRMRTELNVNVANPLSWFMEVV
;
A
#
# COMPACT_ATOMS: atom_id res chain seq x y z
N MET A 1 4.04 13.35 18.44
CA MET A 1 3.22 12.55 17.48
C MET A 1 3.37 11.07 17.83
N LYS A 2 2.46 10.51 18.64
CA LYS A 2 2.61 9.21 19.32
C LYS A 2 2.67 8.00 18.36
N LEU A 3 2.11 8.10 17.15
CA LEU A 3 2.23 7.02 16.16
C LEU A 3 3.62 6.98 15.51
N LEU A 4 4.22 8.14 15.20
CA LEU A 4 5.53 8.18 14.54
C LEU A 4 6.64 7.61 15.40
N SER A 5 6.52 7.62 16.73
CA SER A 5 7.51 7.01 17.62
C SER A 5 7.58 5.48 17.50
N HIS A 6 6.59 4.84 16.87
CA HIS A 6 6.55 3.40 16.64
C HIS A 6 6.98 3.02 15.22
N VAL A 7 7.42 3.98 14.41
CA VAL A 7 7.85 3.72 13.04
C VAL A 7 9.20 3.01 13.05
N HIS A 8 9.20 1.77 12.58
CA HIS A 8 10.45 1.01 12.42
C HIS A 8 11.23 1.42 11.17
N LYS A 9 10.52 1.78 10.09
CA LYS A 9 11.13 2.14 8.80
C LYS A 9 10.31 3.22 8.11
N SER A 10 11.01 4.17 7.50
CA SER A 10 10.42 5.20 6.63
C SER A 10 10.97 5.06 5.21
N VAL A 11 10.09 5.12 4.22
CA VAL A 11 10.46 5.06 2.81
C VAL A 11 10.37 6.47 2.22
N LYS A 12 11.49 6.98 1.71
CA LYS A 12 11.51 8.23 0.94
C LYS A 12 11.11 7.96 -0.49
N ILE A 13 10.26 8.81 -1.06
CA ILE A 13 9.88 8.73 -2.47
C ILE A 13 11.09 9.11 -3.33
N GLN A 14 11.58 8.18 -4.14
CA GLN A 14 12.63 8.40 -5.12
C GLN A 14 12.15 7.99 -6.51
N LYS A 15 13.07 7.98 -7.48
CA LYS A 15 12.76 7.62 -8.87
C LYS A 15 12.13 6.22 -9.00
N LYS A 16 12.51 5.26 -8.15
CA LYS A 16 11.99 3.88 -8.19
C LYS A 16 10.52 3.82 -7.73
N GLU A 17 10.16 4.51 -6.64
CA GLU A 17 8.78 4.62 -6.14
C GLU A 17 7.91 5.35 -7.16
N LEU A 18 8.40 6.45 -7.74
CA LEU A 18 7.67 7.19 -8.76
C LEU A 18 7.46 6.37 -10.04
N ARG A 19 8.44 5.57 -10.46
CA ARG A 19 8.30 4.67 -11.61
C ARG A 19 7.24 3.60 -11.34
N ARG A 20 7.28 2.97 -10.17
CA ARG A 20 6.29 1.97 -9.80
C ARG A 20 4.89 2.58 -9.65
N ALA A 21 4.78 3.76 -9.06
CA ALA A 21 3.51 4.49 -8.97
C ALA A 21 2.93 4.81 -10.36
N LYS A 22 3.76 5.12 -11.36
CA LYS A 22 3.29 5.31 -12.75
C LYS A 22 2.70 4.03 -13.34
N GLN A 23 3.36 2.89 -13.15
CA GLN A 23 2.84 1.58 -13.60
C GLN A 23 1.50 1.26 -12.93
N LEU A 24 1.39 1.51 -11.62
CA LEU A 24 0.13 1.31 -10.88
C LEU A 24 -0.98 2.27 -11.36
N LYS A 25 -0.62 3.50 -11.74
CA LYS A 25 -1.60 4.42 -12.34
C LYS A 25 -2.14 3.92 -13.68
N GLU A 26 -1.31 3.29 -14.50
CA GLU A 26 -1.72 2.74 -15.82
C GLU A 26 -2.78 1.64 -15.67
N ILE A 27 -2.75 0.89 -14.56
CA ILE A 27 -3.76 -0.14 -14.24
C ILE A 27 -4.94 0.41 -13.40
N GLY A 28 -5.02 1.73 -13.21
CA GLY A 28 -6.21 2.41 -12.67
C GLY A 28 -6.14 2.89 -11.22
N PHE A 29 -4.99 2.81 -10.54
CA PHE A 29 -4.83 3.40 -9.21
C PHE A 29 -4.73 4.93 -9.29
N LYS A 30 -5.30 5.64 -8.29
CA LYS A 30 -5.13 7.09 -8.17
C LYS A 30 -3.68 7.43 -7.83
N PRO A 31 -3.19 8.65 -8.15
CA PRO A 31 -1.78 9.01 -7.96
C PRO A 31 -1.24 8.79 -6.54
N PHE A 32 -2.00 9.17 -5.51
CA PHE A 32 -1.57 9.00 -4.12
C PHE A 32 -1.61 7.54 -3.68
N ASP A 33 -2.68 6.80 -4.02
CA ASP A 33 -2.80 5.37 -3.72
C ASP A 33 -1.67 4.57 -4.35
N ALA A 34 -1.38 4.82 -5.64
CA ALA A 34 -0.27 4.23 -6.37
C ALA A 34 1.07 4.51 -5.70
N THR A 35 1.25 5.72 -5.17
CA THR A 35 2.48 6.10 -4.45
C THR A 35 2.59 5.39 -3.10
N HIS A 36 1.51 5.29 -2.33
CA HIS A 36 1.49 4.57 -1.06
C HIS A 36 1.77 3.08 -1.23
N ILE A 37 1.17 2.45 -2.24
CA ILE A 37 1.43 1.05 -2.57
C ILE A 37 2.89 0.87 -2.99
N ALA A 38 3.41 1.70 -3.90
CA ALA A 38 4.81 1.63 -4.33
C ALA A 38 5.79 1.79 -3.16
N CYS A 39 5.50 2.69 -2.21
CA CYS A 39 6.28 2.84 -0.99
C CYS A 39 6.19 1.61 -0.09
N SER A 40 5.02 0.98 0.01
CA SER A 40 4.82 -0.25 0.81
C SER A 40 5.59 -1.43 0.23
N GLU A 41 5.57 -1.58 -1.10
CA GLU A 41 6.39 -2.57 -1.80
C GLU A 41 7.90 -2.31 -1.59
N SER A 42 8.36 -1.06 -1.76
CA SER A 42 9.77 -0.67 -1.50
C SER A 42 10.17 -0.83 -0.03
N GLY A 43 9.20 -0.66 0.87
CA GLY A 43 9.33 -0.89 2.29
C GLY A 43 9.49 -2.36 2.67
N MET A 44 9.13 -3.28 1.77
CA MET A 44 8.99 -4.72 2.03
C MET A 44 7.96 -4.99 3.14
N SER A 45 6.88 -4.21 3.17
CA SER A 45 5.79 -4.45 4.11
C SER A 45 5.04 -5.72 3.72
N ASP A 46 4.70 -6.57 4.68
CA ASP A 46 3.84 -7.74 4.45
C ASP A 46 2.42 -7.31 4.04
N ILE A 47 1.96 -6.21 4.64
CA ILE A 47 0.61 -5.68 4.42
C ILE A 47 0.57 -4.15 4.40
N PHE A 48 -0.22 -3.61 3.49
CA PHE A 48 -0.60 -2.21 3.41
C PHE A 48 -2.04 -2.05 3.93
N LEU A 49 -2.17 -1.39 5.09
CA LEU A 49 -3.46 -1.21 5.75
C LEU A 49 -4.12 0.10 5.33
N THR A 50 -5.40 0.03 4.95
CA THR A 50 -6.21 1.20 4.56
C THR A 50 -7.68 1.01 4.91
N THR A 51 -8.38 2.10 5.18
CA THR A 51 -9.84 2.12 5.39
C THR A 51 -10.61 2.59 4.16
N ASP A 52 -9.95 2.86 3.03
CA ASP A 52 -10.64 3.27 1.79
C ASP A 52 -11.18 2.04 1.04
N ASP A 53 -12.50 1.88 1.04
CA ASP A 53 -13.19 0.79 0.35
C ASP A 53 -12.96 0.74 -1.16
N LYS A 54 -12.80 1.89 -1.82
CA LYS A 54 -12.53 1.93 -3.27
C LYS A 54 -11.13 1.40 -3.55
N LEU A 55 -10.16 1.76 -2.71
CA LEU A 55 -8.80 1.24 -2.80
C LEU A 55 -8.75 -0.25 -2.50
N LEU A 56 -9.46 -0.71 -1.47
CA LEU A 56 -9.55 -2.14 -1.12
C LEU A 56 -10.13 -2.96 -2.27
N LYS A 57 -11.26 -2.52 -2.84
CA LYS A 57 -11.90 -3.20 -3.98
C LYS A 57 -10.98 -3.27 -5.20
N LEU A 58 -10.32 -2.16 -5.53
CA LEU A 58 -9.39 -2.11 -6.66
C LEU A 58 -8.17 -3.00 -6.42
N SER A 59 -7.59 -2.96 -5.22
CA SER A 59 -6.41 -3.76 -4.87
C SER A 59 -6.70 -5.26 -4.88
N ARG A 60 -7.91 -5.67 -4.47
CA ARG A 60 -8.36 -7.07 -4.61
C ARG A 60 -8.48 -7.49 -6.07
N ARG A 61 -9.06 -6.63 -6.92
CA ARG A 61 -9.19 -6.91 -8.36
C ARG A 61 -7.83 -7.01 -9.06
N MET A 62 -6.87 -6.17 -8.67
CA MET A 62 -5.53 -6.12 -9.26
C MET A 62 -4.48 -6.88 -8.43
N ARG A 63 -4.90 -7.88 -7.62
CA ARG A 63 -4.00 -8.54 -6.65
C ARG A 63 -2.73 -9.12 -7.28
N THR A 64 -2.83 -9.67 -8.50
CA THR A 64 -1.68 -10.26 -9.21
C THR A 64 -0.65 -9.21 -9.65
N GLU A 65 -1.04 -7.95 -9.73
CA GLU A 65 -0.18 -6.83 -10.11
C GLU A 65 0.51 -6.17 -8.91
N LEU A 66 0.18 -6.58 -7.67
CA LEU A 66 0.69 -5.98 -6.44
C LEU A 66 1.68 -6.91 -5.74
N ASN A 67 2.79 -6.35 -5.27
CA ASN A 67 3.79 -7.07 -4.48
C ASN A 67 3.52 -6.98 -2.96
N VAL A 68 2.40 -6.37 -2.56
CA VAL A 68 1.99 -6.19 -1.16
C VAL A 68 0.51 -6.50 -1.01
N ASN A 69 0.14 -7.18 0.07
CA ASN A 69 -1.27 -7.40 0.40
C ASN A 69 -1.90 -6.07 0.85
N VAL A 70 -3.09 -5.75 0.36
CA VAL A 70 -3.84 -4.56 0.79
C VAL A 70 -5.07 -5.00 1.55
N ALA A 71 -5.19 -4.57 2.81
CA ALA A 71 -6.29 -5.00 3.67
C ALA A 71 -6.84 -3.87 4.55
N ASN A 72 -8.05 -4.09 5.04
CA ASN A 72 -8.63 -3.24 6.06
C ASN A 72 -8.00 -3.60 7.43
N PRO A 73 -7.59 -2.62 8.26
CA PRO A 73 -7.02 -2.89 9.58
C PRO A 73 -7.86 -3.83 10.45
N LEU A 74 -9.19 -3.64 10.46
CA LEU A 74 -10.08 -4.45 11.29
C LEU A 74 -10.18 -5.88 10.76
N SER A 75 -10.36 -6.05 9.45
CA SER A 75 -10.41 -7.38 8.84
C SER A 75 -9.10 -8.14 9.05
N TRP A 76 -7.96 -7.47 8.85
CA TRP A 76 -6.65 -8.09 9.09
C TRP A 76 -6.45 -8.47 10.55
N PHE A 77 -6.83 -7.59 11.49
CA PHE A 77 -6.72 -7.89 12.91
C PHE A 77 -7.54 -9.13 13.30
N MET A 78 -8.75 -9.27 12.75
CA MET A 78 -9.60 -10.45 13.00
C MET A 78 -9.09 -11.74 12.35
N GLU A 79 -8.20 -11.68 11.36
CA GLU A 79 -7.56 -12.86 10.74
C GLU A 79 -6.31 -13.32 11.51
N VAL A 80 -5.69 -12.44 12.28
CA VAL A 80 -4.45 -12.69 13.03
C VAL A 80 -4.71 -13.15 14.47
N VAL A 81 -5.92 -12.91 14.98
CA VAL A 81 -6.39 -13.33 16.32
C VAL A 81 -7.23 -14.58 16.20
#